data_AF-A0A7L2IUZ8-F1
#
_entry.id   AF-A0A7L2IUZ8-F1
#
_cell.length_a   1.000
_cell.length_b   1.000
_cell.length_c   1.000
_cell.angle_alpha   90.00
_cell.angle_beta   90.00
_cell.angle_gamma   90.00
#
_symmetry.space_group_name_H-M   'P 1'
#
loop_
_entity.id
_entity.type
_entity.pdbx_description
1 polymer ?
#
loop_
_entity_poly.entity_id
_entity_poly.type
_entity_poly.pdbx_seq_one_letter_code
_entity_poly.pdbx_strand_id
1 'polypeptide(L)' 'CVPAGCQAGVVEVERSVTAVLGQDVLLPCRYRAQEQEQVVQVTWLKRGPGGHSAKL' A
#
# COMPACT_ATOMS: atom_id res chain seq x y z
N CYS A 1 17.30 9.65 -1.68
CA CYS A 1 16.98 10.92 -0.98
C CYS A 1 17.35 10.80 0.50
N VAL A 2 17.92 11.86 1.09
CA VAL A 2 18.34 11.98 2.51
C VAL A 2 17.08 12.20 3.40
N PRO A 3 17.01 11.74 4.67
CA PRO A 3 15.75 11.42 5.34
C PRO A 3 15.01 12.62 5.98
N ALA A 4 15.01 13.81 5.36
CA ALA A 4 14.42 15.02 5.95
C ALA A 4 13.49 15.83 5.03
N GLY A 5 12.86 15.23 4.01
CA GLY A 5 11.75 15.91 3.33
C GLY A 5 11.59 15.64 1.85
N CYS A 6 11.40 14.37 1.45
CA CYS A 6 10.66 14.13 0.23
C CYS A 6 9.18 14.30 0.56
N GLN A 7 8.53 15.34 0.04
CA GLN A 7 7.07 15.39 0.01
C GLN A 7 6.60 14.28 -0.93
N ALA A 8 6.46 13.07 -0.39
CA ALA A 8 5.95 11.94 -1.14
C ALA A 8 4.42 12.02 -1.20
N GLY A 9 3.84 11.65 -2.33
CA GLY A 9 2.41 11.41 -2.45
C GLY A 9 1.87 10.45 -1.37
N VAL A 10 0.58 10.59 -1.05
CA VAL A 10 -0.07 9.82 0.02
C VAL A 10 -0.73 8.57 -0.57
N VAL A 11 -0.52 7.43 0.10
CA VAL A 11 -1.25 6.19 -0.21
C VAL A 11 -2.53 6.17 0.64
N GLU A 12 -3.67 6.24 -0.02
CA GLU A 12 -5.01 6.11 0.55
C GLU A 12 -5.45 4.64 0.46
N VAL A 13 -5.75 4.02 1.60
CA VAL A 13 -6.24 2.63 1.71
C VAL A 13 -7.43 2.56 2.65
N GLU A 14 -8.28 1.57 2.44
CA GLU A 14 -9.29 1.20 3.43
C GLU A 14 -8.63 0.58 4.65
N ARG A 15 -8.98 1.07 5.85
CA ARG A 15 -8.38 0.59 7.11
C ARG A 15 -8.74 -0.86 7.41
N SER A 16 -9.96 -1.25 7.04
CA SER A 16 -10.51 -2.57 7.30
C SER A 16 -11.28 -3.02 6.09
N VAL A 17 -10.95 -4.21 5.58
CA VAL A 17 -11.69 -4.88 4.53
C VAL A 17 -12.03 -6.27 5.05
N THR A 18 -13.31 -6.64 5.00
CA THR A 18 -13.78 -7.98 5.37
C THR A 18 -14.10 -8.77 4.12
N ALA A 19 -13.70 -10.03 4.11
CA ALA A 19 -13.94 -10.96 3.01
C ALA A 19 -14.64 -12.21 3.55
N VAL A 20 -15.43 -12.86 2.70
CA VAL A 20 -16.02 -14.16 3.01
C VAL A 20 -15.01 -15.25 2.65
N LEU A 21 -14.93 -16.29 3.48
CA LEU A 21 -14.05 -17.43 3.23
C LEU A 21 -14.35 -18.07 1.86
N GLY A 22 -13.29 -18.28 1.08
CA GLY A 22 -13.38 -18.85 -0.27
C GLY A 22 -13.77 -17.85 -1.36
N GLN A 23 -13.99 -16.57 -1.03
CA GLN A 23 -14.17 -15.51 -2.02
C GLN A 23 -12.91 -14.65 -2.13
N ASP A 24 -12.60 -14.24 -3.36
CA ASP A 24 -11.58 -13.23 -3.62
C ASP A 24 -12.05 -11.88 -3.09
N VAL A 25 -11.09 -11.03 -2.71
CA VAL A 25 -11.35 -9.69 -2.22
C VAL A 25 -10.45 -8.69 -2.92
N LEU A 26 -11.00 -7.51 -3.16
CA LEU A 26 -10.24 -6.37 -3.66
C LEU A 26 -9.74 -5.56 -2.46
N LEU A 27 -8.44 -5.27 -2.45
CA LEU A 27 -7.82 -4.36 -1.48
C LEU A 27 -7.68 -2.97 -2.13
N PRO A 28 -8.54 -2.00 -1.80
CA PRO A 28 -8.46 -0.68 -2.42
C PRO A 28 -7.17 0.03 -2.00
N CYS A 29 -6.42 0.49 -3.00
CA CYS A 29 -5.23 1.31 -2.81
C CYS A 29 -5.20 2.40 -3.88
N ARG A 30 -5.11 3.64 -3.44
CA ARG A 30 -5.06 4.81 -4.31
C ARG A 30 -3.85 5.66 -3.94
N TYR A 31 -3.04 5.99 -4.92
CA TYR A 31 -1.92 6.91 -4.72
C TYR A 31 -2.31 8.31 -5.16
N ARG A 32 -2.26 9.26 -4.23
CA ARG A 32 -2.43 10.68 -4.51
C ARG A 32 -1.06 11.29 -4.79
N ALA A 33 -0.67 11.25 -6.06
CA ALA A 33 0.56 11.85 -6.57
C ALA A 33 0.54 13.38 -6.44
N GLN A 34 1.69 13.98 -6.12
CA GLN A 34 1.93 15.42 -6.24
C GLN A 34 2.36 15.80 -7.67
N GLU A 35 2.50 17.09 -7.97
CA GLU A 35 2.97 17.53 -9.30
C GLU A 35 4.32 16.88 -9.63
N GLN A 36 4.42 16.32 -10.83
CA GLN A 36 5.60 15.62 -11.38
C GLN A 36 5.93 14.25 -10.75
N GLU A 37 5.11 13.71 -9.85
CA GLU A 37 5.26 12.33 -9.37
C GLU A 37 4.62 11.31 -10.34
N GLN A 38 5.37 10.27 -10.70
CA GLN A 38 4.86 9.11 -11.43
C GLN A 38 5.02 7.84 -10.59
N VAL A 39 3.95 7.04 -10.51
CA VAL A 39 3.97 5.74 -9.86
C VAL A 39 4.58 4.72 -10.84
N VAL A 40 5.78 4.26 -10.53
CA VAL A 40 6.49 3.25 -11.35
C VAL A 40 6.35 1.83 -10.82
N GLN A 41 6.09 1.68 -9.52
CA GLN A 41 5.99 0.39 -8.87
C GLN A 41 4.98 0.44 -7.72
N VAL A 42 4.14 -0.60 -7.65
CA VAL A 42 3.27 -0.87 -6.51
C VAL A 42 3.69 -2.21 -5.92
N THR A 43 3.81 -2.29 -4.59
CA THR A 43 4.19 -3.51 -3.90
C THR A 43 3.24 -3.76 -2.74
N TRP A 44 2.66 -4.95 -2.73
CA TRP A 44 1.79 -5.40 -1.65
C TRP A 44 2.57 -6.31 -0.70
N LEU A 45 2.41 -6.06 0.59
CA LEU A 45 3.07 -6.82 1.65
C LEU A 45 2.03 -7.34 2.63
N LYS A 46 2.06 -8.64 2.90
CA LYS A 46 1.33 -9.26 4.00
C LYS A 46 2.24 -9.34 5.21
N ARG A 47 1.85 -8.67 6.29
CA ARG A 47 2.53 -8.79 7.58
C ARG A 47 2.02 -10.05 8.29
N GLY A 48 2.92 -10.99 8.53
CA GLY A 48 2.64 -12.22 9.28
C GLY A 48 2.80 -12.05 10.80
N PRO A 49 2.45 -13.09 11.56
CA PRO A 49 2.76 -13.17 12.99
C PRO A 49 4.27 -12.95 13.22
N GLY A 50 4.63 -12.10 14.18
CA GLY A 50 6.04 -11.77 14.46
C GLY A 50 6.65 -10.67 13.58
N GLY A 51 5.86 -9.96 12.79
CA GLY A 51 6.32 -8.75 12.06
C GLY A 51 7.04 -9.02 10.74
N HIS A 52 7.23 -10.29 10.37
CA HIS A 52 7.77 -10.67 9.06
C HIS A 52 6.81 -10.24 7.95
N SER A 53 7.35 -9.66 6.88
CA SER A 53 6.56 -9.24 5.71
C SER A 53 6.83 -10.16 4.54
N ALA A 54 5.78 -10.70 3.93
CA ALA A 54 5.85 -11.46 2.69
C ALA A 54 5.23 -10.65 1.55
N LYS A 55 5.82 -10.72 0.35
CA LYS A 55 5.19 -10.15 -0.85
C LYS A 55 3.94 -10.97 -1.19
N LEU A 56 2.85 -10.26 -1.47
CA LEU A 56 1.64 -10.85 -2.04
C LEU A 56 1.81 -11.07 -3.55
#